data_AF-A0A923ZCU5-F1
#
_entry.id   AF-A0A923ZCU5-F1
#
_cell.length_a   1.000
_cell.length_b   1.000
_cell.length_c   1.000
_cell.angle_alpha   90.00
_cell.angle_beta   90.00
_cell.angle_gamma   90.00
#
_symmetry.space_group_name_H-M   'P 1'
#
loop_
_entity.id
_entity.type
_entity.pdbx_description
1 polymer ?
#
loop_
_entity_poly.entity_id
_entity_poly.type
_entity_poly.pdbx_seq_one_letter_code
_entity_poly.pdbx_strand_id
1 'polypeptide(L)'
;IAITPDHQLTLAPSDMVIGAGVIPKGRVAATEWRWTAVMDNKVELLLSILWTADRALHPGLVSGHWTIDITGRPNVSMTLDIHEGDPARPPSRALTDATMAVAIRAIPDVVAAPPGLFAYQPPAAWRARLA
;
A
#
# COMPACT_ATOMS: atom_id res chain seq x y z
N ILE A 1 22.78 1.68 7.33
CA ILE A 1 21.33 1.99 7.12
C ILE A 1 20.64 2.04 8.48
N ALA A 2 20.04 3.18 8.83
CA ALA A 2 19.20 3.33 10.02
C ALA A 2 17.72 3.39 9.60
N ILE A 3 16.85 2.65 10.27
CA ILE A 3 15.40 2.64 10.02
C ILE A 3 14.69 3.04 11.32
N THR A 4 13.91 4.11 11.27
CA THR A 4 13.18 4.65 12.42
C THR A 4 11.68 4.57 12.15
N PRO A 5 10.91 3.86 12.98
CA PRO A 5 9.45 3.89 12.90
C PRO A 5 8.90 5.19 13.52
N ASP A 6 7.85 5.74 12.90
CA ASP A 6 7.09 6.89 13.41
C ASP A 6 5.59 6.65 13.19
N HIS A 7 5.07 5.56 13.74
CA HIS A 7 3.69 5.15 13.51
C HIS A 7 2.70 6.13 14.14
N GLN A 8 1.66 6.50 13.40
CA GLN A 8 0.64 7.44 13.87
C GLN A 8 -0.73 6.78 13.96
N LEU A 9 -1.55 7.28 14.88
CA LEU A 9 -2.92 6.82 15.10
C LEU A 9 -3.88 7.99 14.97
N THR A 10 -5.03 7.74 14.36
CA THR A 10 -6.15 8.68 14.37
C THR A 10 -7.28 8.07 15.18
N LEU A 11 -7.80 8.84 16.13
CA LEU A 11 -8.89 8.42 16.99
C LEU A 11 -10.24 8.79 16.37
N ALA A 12 -11.24 7.94 16.60
CA ALA A 12 -12.61 8.17 16.21
C ALA A 12 -13.16 9.46 16.87
N PRO A 13 -13.59 10.47 16.11
CA PRO A 13 -14.11 11.71 16.67
C PRO A 13 -15.51 11.54 17.29
N SER A 14 -16.22 10.50 16.87
CA SER A 14 -17.53 10.06 17.34
C SER A 14 -17.60 8.53 17.31
N ASP A 15 -18.69 7.94 17.78
CA ASP A 15 -18.97 6.53 17.48
C ASP A 15 -19.12 6.37 15.97
N MET A 16 -18.37 5.45 15.36
CA MET A 16 -18.36 5.20 13.92
C MET A 16 -18.88 3.80 13.64
N VAL A 17 -19.89 3.68 12.78
CA VAL A 17 -20.42 2.37 12.35
C VAL A 17 -19.72 1.95 11.06
N ILE A 18 -19.02 0.82 11.11
CA ILE A 18 -18.32 0.22 9.96
C ILE A 18 -18.79 -1.21 9.72
N GLY A 19 -18.37 -1.82 8.60
CA GLY A 19 -18.75 -3.20 8.26
C GLY A 19 -18.36 -4.25 9.32
N ALA A 20 -17.35 -3.99 10.13
CA ALA A 20 -16.91 -4.88 11.22
C ALA A 20 -17.61 -4.62 12.57
N GLY A 21 -18.39 -3.55 12.71
CA GLY A 21 -19.03 -3.15 13.97
C GLY A 21 -18.88 -1.66 14.29
N VAL A 22 -19.08 -1.30 15.55
CA VAL A 22 -18.95 0.09 16.03
C VAL A 22 -17.55 0.34 16.58
N ILE A 23 -16.90 1.41 16.13
CA ILE A 23 -15.70 1.96 16.76
C ILE A 23 -16.15 3.10 17.69
N PRO A 24 -16.04 2.96 19.02
CA PRO A 24 -16.44 4.01 19.94
C PRO A 24 -15.56 5.25 19.82
N LYS A 25 -16.12 6.42 20.14
CA LYS A 25 -15.38 7.69 20.24
C LYS A 25 -14.11 7.54 21.07
N GLY A 26 -13.01 8.10 20.58
CA GLY A 26 -11.71 8.07 21.25
C GLY A 26 -10.93 6.75 21.10
N ARG A 27 -11.46 5.77 20.35
CA ARG A 27 -10.70 4.56 19.96
C ARG A 27 -10.03 4.73 18.60
N VAL A 28 -9.07 3.87 18.29
CA VAL A 28 -8.33 3.93 17.03
C VAL A 28 -9.28 3.69 15.85
N ALA A 29 -9.31 4.64 14.92
CA ALA A 29 -10.08 4.58 13.68
C ALA A 29 -9.18 4.55 12.43
N ALA A 30 -7.92 4.94 12.55
CA ALA A 30 -6.93 4.77 11.50
C ALA A 30 -5.53 4.54 12.08
N THR A 31 -4.70 3.85 11.31
CA THR A 31 -3.27 3.64 11.58
C THR A 31 -2.47 4.08 10.37
N GLU A 32 -1.52 4.98 10.56
CA GLU A 32 -0.52 5.32 9.56
C GLU A 32 0.81 4.66 9.94
N TRP A 33 1.17 3.62 9.21
CA TRP A 33 2.41 2.90 9.41
C TRP A 33 3.54 3.60 8.66
N ARG A 34 4.42 4.25 9.41
CA ARG A 34 5.53 5.03 8.83
C ARG A 34 6.89 4.51 9.23
N TRP A 35 7.81 4.49 8.28
CA TRP A 35 9.23 4.24 8.48
C TRP A 35 10.06 5.22 7.67
N THR A 36 11.03 5.84 8.32
CA THR A 36 12.07 6.61 7.64
C THR A 36 13.36 5.80 7.67
N ALA A 37 13.92 5.54 6.50
CA ALA A 37 15.22 4.90 6.33
C ALA A 37 16.25 5.92 5.81
N VAL A 38 17.40 6.01 6.47
CA VAL A 38 18.55 6.79 5.99
C VAL A 38 19.65 5.81 5.59
N MET A 39 20.00 5.83 4.30
CA MET A 39 21.07 5.03 3.73
C MET A 39 22.45 5.63 4.04
N ASP A 40 23.52 4.84 3.88
CA ASP A 40 24.87 5.28 4.21
C ASP A 40 25.34 6.44 3.31
N ASN A 41 24.83 6.49 2.07
CA ASN A 41 25.01 7.59 1.11
C ASN A 41 24.09 8.79 1.36
N LYS A 42 23.38 8.84 2.50
CA LYS A 42 22.46 9.90 2.91
C LYS A 42 21.16 10.02 2.11
N VAL A 43 20.84 9.06 1.24
CA VAL A 43 19.49 8.97 0.65
C VAL A 43 18.50 8.63 1.77
N GLU A 44 17.43 9.42 1.84
CA GLU A 44 16.32 9.21 2.76
C GLU A 44 15.13 8.59 2.00
N LEU A 45 14.50 7.59 2.61
CA LEU A 45 13.27 6.97 2.13
C LEU A 45 12.24 7.02 3.24
N LEU A 46 11.10 7.66 2.97
CA LEU A 46 9.91 7.58 3.80
C LEU A 46 8.91 6.61 3.14
N LEU A 47 8.55 5.55 3.85
CA LEU A 47 7.40 4.71 3.52
C LEU A 47 6.28 5.03 4.51
N SER A 48 5.10 5.36 4.00
CA SER A 48 3.88 5.53 4.80
C SER A 48 2.74 4.70 4.20
N ILE A 49 1.99 4.01 5.06
CA ILE A 49 0.83 3.20 4.69
C ILE A 49 -0.33 3.55 5.62
N LEU A 50 -1.35 4.22 5.09
CA LEU A 50 -2.56 4.57 5.84
C LEU A 50 -3.64 3.49 5.69
N TRP A 51 -4.09 2.96 6.82
CA TRP A 51 -5.29 2.12 6.91
C TRP A 51 -6.31 2.90 7.71
N THR A 52 -7.45 3.24 7.08
CA THR A 52 -8.48 4.07 7.72
C THR A 52 -9.86 3.41 7.64
N ALA A 53 -10.64 3.57 8.72
CA ALA A 53 -12.05 3.21 8.77
C ALA A 53 -12.92 4.14 7.89
N ASP A 54 -12.49 5.39 7.70
CA ASP A 54 -13.18 6.39 6.87
C ASP A 54 -12.17 7.36 6.25
N ARG A 55 -12.30 7.62 4.94
CA ARG A 55 -11.45 8.58 4.23
C ARG A 55 -11.63 10.00 4.72
N ALA A 56 -12.81 10.34 5.26
CA ALA A 56 -13.10 11.67 5.80
C ALA A 56 -12.22 12.04 7.01
N LEU A 57 -11.59 11.07 7.67
CA LEU A 57 -10.64 11.31 8.76
C LEU A 57 -9.32 11.96 8.30
N HIS A 58 -9.01 11.90 7.00
CA HIS A 58 -7.76 12.40 6.43
C HIS A 58 -8.03 13.28 5.20
N PRO A 59 -8.64 14.47 5.39
CA PRO A 59 -8.92 15.38 4.30
C PRO A 59 -7.59 15.87 3.67
N GLY A 60 -7.46 15.75 2.36
CA GLY A 60 -6.29 16.22 1.61
C GLY A 60 -5.29 15.14 1.19
N LEU A 61 -5.47 13.89 1.59
CA LEU A 61 -4.72 12.79 0.97
C LEU A 61 -5.20 12.59 -0.48
N VAL A 62 -4.26 12.72 -1.42
CA VAL A 62 -4.49 12.59 -2.87
C VAL A 62 -5.16 11.25 -3.17
N SER A 63 -6.06 11.21 -4.14
CA SER A 63 -6.96 10.07 -4.41
C SER A 63 -6.29 8.80 -4.94
N GLY A 64 -4.97 8.66 -4.82
CA GLY A 64 -4.22 7.49 -5.28
C GLY A 64 -3.99 6.47 -4.15
N HIS A 65 -3.98 5.20 -4.52
CA HIS A 65 -3.53 4.13 -3.62
C HIS A 65 -2.02 4.20 -3.37
N TRP A 66 -1.26 4.76 -4.32
CA TRP A 66 0.16 5.07 -4.17
C TRP A 66 0.44 6.51 -4.60
N THR A 67 1.23 7.21 -3.79
CA THR A 67 1.84 8.49 -4.11
C THR A 67 3.34 8.32 -3.96
N ILE A 68 4.10 8.65 -5.01
CA ILE A 68 5.54 8.47 -5.07
C ILE A 68 6.18 9.78 -5.50
N ASP A 69 7.04 10.31 -4.63
CA ASP A 69 7.84 11.49 -4.90
C ASP A 69 9.33 11.16 -4.73
N ILE A 70 10.11 11.41 -5.78
CA ILE A 70 11.55 11.21 -5.82
C ILE A 70 12.19 12.55 -6.14
N THR A 71 12.98 13.05 -5.19
CA THR A 71 13.78 14.28 -5.37
C THR A 71 15.21 13.90 -5.73
N GLY A 72 15.71 14.43 -6.85
CA GLY A 72 17.03 14.10 -7.37
C GLY A 72 17.24 14.61 -8.81
N ARG A 73 17.82 13.77 -9.67
CA ARG A 73 17.98 14.06 -11.09
C ARG A 73 17.69 12.80 -11.92
N PRO A 74 16.55 12.71 -12.63
CA PRO A 74 15.44 13.68 -12.62
C PRO A 74 14.65 13.65 -11.29
N ASN A 75 13.83 14.69 -11.09
CA ASN A 75 12.75 14.62 -10.11
C ASN A 75 11.58 13.82 -10.72
N VAL A 76 10.89 13.03 -9.89
CA VAL A 76 9.70 12.25 -10.29
C VAL A 76 8.60 12.46 -9.27
N SER A 77 7.40 12.80 -9.75
CA SER A 77 6.17 12.77 -8.94
C SER A 77 5.15 11.93 -9.68
N MET A 78 4.59 10.94 -9.00
CA MET A 78 3.67 9.98 -9.57
C MET A 78 2.55 9.66 -8.58
N THR A 79 1.34 9.53 -9.10
CA THR A 79 0.22 8.92 -8.38
C THR A 79 -0.29 7.73 -9.17
N LEU A 80 -0.65 6.66 -8.46
CA LEU A 80 -1.29 5.48 -9.03
C LEU A 80 -2.54 5.19 -8.22
N ASP A 81 -3.68 5.22 -8.90
CA ASP A 81 -4.96 4.83 -8.35
C ASP A 81 -5.44 3.52 -8.98
N ILE A 82 -5.78 2.54 -8.13
CA ILE A 82 -6.29 1.22 -8.51
C ILE A 82 -7.68 1.08 -7.87
N HIS A 83 -8.72 1.47 -8.58
CA HIS A 83 -10.09 1.42 -8.07
C HIS A 83 -10.95 0.36 -8.76
N GLU A 84 -11.95 -0.11 -8.04
CA GLU A 84 -13.02 -0.96 -8.58
C GLU A 84 -14.03 -0.08 -9.33
N GLY A 85 -14.25 -0.39 -10.61
CA GLY A 85 -15.17 0.36 -11.47
C GLY A 85 -16.61 -0.13 -11.38
N ASP A 86 -16.84 -1.35 -10.92
CA ASP A 86 -18.17 -1.90 -10.69
C ASP A 86 -18.66 -1.53 -9.27
N PRO A 87 -19.68 -0.66 -9.13
CA PRO A 87 -20.18 -0.24 -7.83
C PRO A 87 -20.86 -1.38 -7.05
N ALA A 88 -21.20 -2.51 -7.69
CA ALA A 88 -21.73 -3.70 -7.02
C ALA A 88 -20.63 -4.54 -6.34
N ARG A 89 -19.35 -4.23 -6.58
CA ARG A 89 -18.20 -4.92 -5.99
C ARG A 89 -17.59 -4.10 -4.84
N PRO A 90 -16.98 -4.75 -3.84
CA PRO A 90 -16.26 -4.04 -2.78
C PRO A 90 -15.12 -3.19 -3.36
N PRO A 91 -14.86 -1.97 -2.85
CA PRO A 91 -13.77 -1.11 -3.36
C PRO A 91 -12.39 -1.77 -3.34
N SER A 92 -12.15 -2.69 -2.40
CA SER A 92 -10.89 -3.43 -2.27
C SER A 92 -10.66 -4.49 -3.35
N ARG A 93 -11.66 -4.77 -4.19
CA ARG A 93 -11.60 -5.84 -5.19
C ARG A 93 -10.47 -5.62 -6.19
N ALA A 94 -10.34 -4.42 -6.76
CA ALA A 94 -9.30 -4.12 -7.75
C ALA A 94 -7.87 -4.30 -7.19
N LEU A 95 -7.61 -3.83 -5.96
CA LEU A 95 -6.32 -4.06 -5.27
C LEU A 95 -6.07 -5.54 -4.96
N THR A 96 -7.11 -6.27 -4.60
CA THR A 96 -7.02 -7.71 -4.36
C THR A 96 -6.65 -8.44 -5.64
N ASP A 97 -7.30 -8.11 -6.75
CA ASP A 97 -7.03 -8.69 -8.06
C ASP A 97 -5.62 -8.34 -8.57
N ALA A 98 -5.16 -7.11 -8.37
CA ALA A 98 -3.78 -6.70 -8.66
C ALA A 98 -2.75 -7.53 -7.86
N THR A 99 -3.01 -7.74 -6.57
CA THR A 99 -2.16 -8.57 -5.71
C THR A 99 -2.14 -10.02 -6.17
N MET A 100 -3.30 -10.59 -6.47
CA MET A 100 -3.44 -11.95 -6.96
C MET A 100 -2.78 -12.15 -8.33
N ALA A 101 -2.85 -11.16 -9.21
CA ALA A 101 -2.20 -11.21 -10.52
C ALA A 101 -0.68 -11.36 -10.40
N VAL A 102 -0.04 -10.65 -9.46
CA VAL A 102 1.39 -10.77 -9.17
C VAL A 102 1.72 -12.17 -8.62
N ALA A 103 0.92 -12.67 -7.68
CA ALA A 103 1.10 -14.00 -7.09
C ALA A 103 0.96 -15.12 -8.13
N ILE A 104 -0.09 -15.09 -8.96
CA ILE A 104 -0.30 -16.08 -10.05
C ILE A 104 0.85 -16.02 -11.05
N ARG A 105 1.27 -14.81 -11.44
CA ARG A 105 2.41 -14.63 -12.35
C ARG A 105 3.70 -15.18 -11.76
N ALA A 106 3.88 -15.17 -10.45
CA ALA A 106 5.10 -15.66 -9.79
C ALA A 106 5.25 -17.19 -9.81
N ILE A 107 4.16 -17.94 -10.00
CA ILE A 107 4.15 -19.42 -9.87
C ILE A 107 5.26 -20.10 -10.70
N PRO A 108 5.44 -19.81 -12.01
CA PRO A 108 6.48 -20.49 -12.79
C PRO A 108 7.90 -20.19 -12.30
N ASP A 109 8.14 -18.95 -11.83
CA ASP A 109 9.45 -18.54 -11.32
C ASP A 109 9.76 -19.26 -10.00
N VAL A 110 8.75 -19.44 -9.14
CA VAL A 110 8.86 -20.21 -7.89
C VAL A 110 9.14 -21.69 -8.20
N VAL A 111 8.44 -22.29 -9.16
CA VAL A 111 8.63 -23.70 -9.55
C VAL A 111 10.04 -23.94 -10.12
N ALA A 112 10.61 -22.96 -10.83
CA ALA A 112 11.95 -23.05 -11.39
C ALA A 112 13.08 -22.70 -10.40
N ALA A 113 12.76 -22.15 -9.23
CA ALA A 113 13.74 -21.70 -8.25
C ALA A 113 14.41 -22.87 -7.50
N PRO A 114 15.67 -22.71 -7.03
CA PRO A 114 16.27 -23.65 -6.09
C PRO A 114 15.44 -23.77 -4.79
N PRO A 115 15.50 -24.92 -4.09
CA PRO A 115 14.85 -25.07 -2.80
C PRO A 115 15.33 -24.03 -1.77
N GLY A 116 14.40 -23.47 -1.02
CA GLY A 116 14.67 -22.53 0.07
C GLY A 116 13.99 -21.18 -0.10
N LEU A 117 14.32 -20.24 0.78
CA LEU A 117 13.89 -18.85 0.66
C LEU A 117 14.78 -18.14 -0.35
N PHE A 118 14.15 -17.44 -1.30
CA PHE A 118 14.85 -16.60 -2.26
C PHE A 118 14.26 -15.20 -2.26
N ALA A 119 15.10 -14.21 -2.57
CA ALA A 119 14.64 -12.84 -2.72
C ALA A 119 13.78 -12.74 -3.98
N TYR A 120 12.47 -12.55 -3.79
CA TYR A 120 11.56 -12.32 -4.89
C TYR A 120 11.95 -11.04 -5.63
N GLN A 121 12.26 -11.17 -6.92
CA GLN A 121 12.45 -10.02 -7.79
C GLN A 121 11.08 -9.62 -8.35
N PRO A 122 10.64 -8.36 -8.15
CA PRO A 122 9.39 -7.90 -8.71
C PRO A 122 9.35 -8.18 -10.21
N PRO A 123 8.27 -8.77 -10.71
CA PRO A 123 8.22 -9.20 -12.09
C PRO A 123 8.23 -7.97 -13.00
N ALA A 124 8.89 -8.11 -14.15
CA ALA A 124 8.78 -7.13 -15.23
C ALA A 124 7.31 -6.89 -15.64
N ALA A 125 7.08 -5.84 -16.42
CA ALA A 125 5.77 -5.47 -16.95
C ALA A 125 4.94 -6.69 -17.42
N TRP A 126 3.63 -6.61 -17.22
CA TRP A 126 2.67 -7.67 -17.52
C TRP A 126 2.90 -8.31 -18.91
N ARG A 127 2.69 -9.63 -19.00
CA ARG A 127 2.69 -10.38 -20.27
C ARG A 127 1.56 -11.42 -20.26
N ALA A 128 0.77 -11.48 -21.33
CA ALA A 128 -0.19 -12.55 -21.56
C ALA A 128 0.52 -13.92 -21.60
N ARG A 129 -0.01 -14.92 -20.88
CA ARG A 129 0.55 -16.28 -20.86
C ARG A 129 -0.50 -17.41 -20.90
N LEU A 130 -1.76 -17.10 -20.63
CA LEU A 130 -2.88 -18.02 -20.79
C LEU A 130 -3.79 -17.40 -21.86
N ALA A 131 -3.85 -18.06 -23.02
CA ALA A 131 -4.79 -17.81 -24.09
C ALA A 131 -5.76 -19.00 -24.16
#